data_AF-A0A7C6P5C7-F1
#
_entry.id   AF-A0A7C6P5C7-F1
#
_cell.length_a   1.000
_cell.length_b   1.000
_cell.length_c   1.000
_cell.angle_alpha   90.00
_cell.angle_beta   90.00
_cell.angle_gamma   90.00
#
_symmetry.space_group_name_H-M   'P 1'
#
loop_
_entity.id
_entity.type
_entity.pdbx_description
1 polymer ?
#
loop_
_entity_poly.entity_id
_entity_poly.type
_entity_poly.pdbx_seq_one_letter_code
_entity_poly.pdbx_strand_id
1 'polypeptide(L)'
;MELLCDSIEFLAYEYRDQILGIKNKEEINNICSKKYNRPFDVGSSGDLSVCKYPKEYKIKYGKGFTGKPVEVPLNMHLKVGNDNENLLRIYFLFDKVKKLIVVGSLPKHLPTILYK
;
A
#
# COMPACT_ATOMS: atom_id res chain seq x y z
N MET A 1 10.73 3.42 -14.63
CA MET A 1 11.45 3.28 -13.33
C MET A 1 10.98 4.34 -12.35
N GLU A 2 10.93 5.61 -12.76
CA GLU A 2 10.54 6.77 -11.92
C GLU A 2 9.20 6.56 -11.21
N LEU A 3 8.14 6.13 -11.91
CA LEU A 3 6.81 5.94 -11.30
C LEU A 3 6.81 4.99 -10.08
N LEU A 4 7.61 3.91 -10.11
CA LEU A 4 7.71 2.99 -8.97
C LEU A 4 8.44 3.64 -7.79
N CYS A 5 9.55 4.34 -8.07
CA CYS A 5 10.30 5.06 -7.07
C CYS A 5 9.45 6.16 -6.42
N ASP A 6 8.74 6.96 -7.22
CA ASP A 6 7.81 8.00 -6.75
C ASP A 6 6.72 7.40 -5.87
N SER A 7 6.18 6.24 -6.27
CA SER A 7 5.14 5.54 -5.51
C SER A 7 5.63 5.04 -4.15
N ILE A 8 6.86 4.50 -4.10
CA ILE A 8 7.47 4.05 -2.85
C ILE A 8 7.82 5.25 -1.96
N GLU A 9 8.32 6.33 -2.55
CA GLU A 9 8.65 7.55 -1.82
C GLU A 9 7.39 8.18 -1.21
N PHE A 10 6.31 8.31 -1.99
CA PHE A 10 5.01 8.77 -1.52
C PHE A 10 4.51 7.94 -0.33
N LEU A 11 4.63 6.61 -0.39
CA LEU A 11 4.24 5.74 0.72
C LEU A 11 5.11 5.97 1.96
N ALA A 12 6.42 6.15 1.78
CA ALA A 12 7.37 6.28 2.86
C ALA A 12 7.25 7.61 3.63
N TYR A 13 6.92 8.70 2.94
CA TYR A 13 6.83 10.04 3.51
C TYR A 13 5.39 10.53 3.61
N GLU A 14 4.79 10.94 2.50
CA GLU A 14 3.50 11.64 2.49
C GLU A 14 2.39 10.81 3.12
N TYR A 15 2.20 9.57 2.65
CA TYR A 15 1.11 8.73 3.14
C TYR A 15 1.33 8.25 4.59
N ARG A 16 2.56 7.88 4.94
CA ARG A 16 2.91 7.53 6.33
C ARG A 16 2.66 8.69 7.28
N ASP A 17 3.11 9.88 6.93
CA ASP A 17 2.95 11.09 7.73
C ASP A 17 1.46 11.49 7.84
N GLN A 18 0.66 11.21 6.80
CA GLN A 18 -0.80 11.34 6.85
C GLN A 18 -1.43 10.44 7.91
N ILE A 19 -1.08 9.16 7.89
CA ILE A 19 -1.61 8.17 8.84
C ILE A 19 -1.21 8.53 10.28
N LEU A 20 -0.01 9.09 10.45
CA LEU A 20 0.50 9.55 11.73
C LEU A 20 -0.10 10.89 12.19
N GLY A 21 -0.91 11.55 11.35
CA GLY A 21 -1.51 12.86 11.66
C GLY A 21 -0.51 14.02 11.64
N ILE A 22 0.67 13.82 11.05
CA ILE A 22 1.71 14.86 10.93
C ILE A 22 1.36 15.82 9.80
N LYS A 23 0.79 15.30 8.70
CA LYS A 23 0.35 16.07 7.53
C LYS A 23 -1.14 15.86 7.30
N ASN A 24 -1.84 16.91 6.91
CA ASN A 24 -3.22 16.81 6.49
C ASN A 24 -3.32 16.47 4.98
N LYS A 25 -4.53 16.14 4.52
CA LYS A 25 -4.77 15.73 3.14
C LYS A 25 -4.50 16.84 2.12
N GLU A 26 -4.75 18.10 2.48
CA GLU A 26 -4.54 19.24 1.60
C GLU A 26 -3.05 19.50 1.36
N GLU A 27 -2.24 19.44 2.42
CA GLU A 27 -0.77 19.52 2.34
C GLU A 27 -0.20 18.43 1.45
N ILE A 28 -0.68 17.19 1.59
CA ILE A 28 -0.24 16.07 0.78
C ILE A 28 -0.62 16.27 -0.68
N ASN A 29 -1.86 16.71 -0.96
CA ASN A 29 -2.28 17.00 -2.34
C ASN A 29 -1.39 18.08 -2.98
N ASN A 30 -1.03 19.12 -2.22
CA ASN A 30 -0.12 20.17 -2.67
C ASN A 30 1.30 19.64 -2.95
N ILE A 31 1.84 18.77 -2.07
CA ILE A 31 3.13 18.12 -2.30
C ILE A 31 3.06 17.22 -3.54
N CYS A 32 2.01 16.41 -3.67
CA CYS A 32 1.86 15.50 -4.80
C CYS A 32 1.76 16.22 -6.14
N SER A 33 1.04 17.34 -6.18
CA SER A 33 0.96 18.20 -7.36
C SER A 33 2.32 18.82 -7.72
N LYS A 34 3.09 19.31 -6.73
CA LYS A 34 4.37 19.99 -6.98
C LYS A 34 5.52 19.03 -7.29
N LYS A 35 5.61 17.92 -6.56
CA LYS A 35 6.75 17.00 -6.59
C LYS A 35 6.59 15.90 -7.63
N TYR A 36 5.40 15.29 -7.68
CA TYR A 36 5.14 14.12 -8.52
C TYR A 36 4.34 14.45 -9.78
N ASN A 37 3.78 15.66 -9.84
CA ASN A 37 2.86 16.13 -10.88
C ASN A 37 1.71 15.14 -11.14
N ARG A 38 1.25 14.45 -10.08
CA ARG A 38 0.19 13.44 -10.15
C ARG A 38 -0.46 13.18 -8.79
N PRO A 39 -1.73 12.73 -8.76
CA PRO A 39 -2.34 12.18 -7.56
C PRO A 39 -1.90 10.73 -7.32
N PHE A 40 -2.04 10.28 -6.06
CA PHE A 40 -1.88 8.89 -5.65
C PHE A 40 -3.17 8.43 -4.99
N ASP A 41 -3.65 7.24 -5.35
CA ASP A 41 -4.89 6.67 -4.82
C ASP A 41 -4.59 5.48 -3.91
N VAL A 42 -4.95 5.60 -2.63
CA VAL A 42 -4.74 4.56 -1.64
C VAL A 42 -6.08 4.07 -1.12
N GLY A 43 -6.31 2.76 -1.24
CA GLY A 43 -7.53 2.10 -0.83
C GLY A 43 -7.29 0.87 0.04
N SER A 44 -8.37 0.36 0.63
CA SER A 44 -8.36 -0.93 1.33
C SER A 44 -8.35 -2.08 0.32
N SER A 45 -7.56 -3.12 0.59
CA SER A 45 -7.75 -4.43 -0.02
C SER A 45 -9.11 -4.99 0.40
N GLY A 46 -9.91 -5.48 -0.55
CA GLY A 46 -11.23 -6.03 -0.21
C GLY A 46 -11.11 -7.29 0.67
N ASP A 47 -11.77 -7.31 1.83
CA ASP A 47 -11.69 -8.38 2.82
C ASP A 47 -11.96 -9.77 2.22
N LEU A 48 -12.94 -9.87 1.32
CA LEU A 48 -13.26 -11.12 0.63
C LEU A 48 -12.08 -11.63 -0.24
N SER A 49 -11.34 -10.73 -0.89
CA SER A 49 -10.17 -11.12 -1.71
C SER A 49 -9.00 -11.59 -0.84
N VAL A 50 -8.78 -10.93 0.31
CA VAL A 50 -7.77 -11.35 1.31
C VAL A 50 -8.12 -12.73 1.87
N CYS A 51 -9.40 -12.99 2.16
CA CYS A 51 -9.87 -14.29 2.64
C CYS A 51 -9.78 -15.39 1.58
N LYS A 52 -10.08 -15.09 0.32
CA LYS A 52 -10.06 -16.08 -0.78
C LYS A 52 -8.65 -16.39 -1.28
N TYR A 53 -7.74 -15.42 -1.26
CA TYR A 53 -6.38 -15.55 -1.76
C TYR A 53 -5.32 -15.29 -0.67
N PRO A 54 -5.35 -16.00 0.47
CA PRO A 54 -4.48 -15.70 1.60
C PRO A 54 -2.99 -15.87 1.26
N LYS A 55 -2.64 -16.79 0.36
CA LYS A 55 -1.25 -16.99 -0.08
C LYS A 55 -0.64 -15.80 -0.82
N GLU A 56 -1.48 -14.99 -1.48
CA GLU A 56 -1.05 -13.80 -2.22
C GLU A 56 -1.12 -12.54 -1.35
N TYR A 57 -2.11 -12.47 -0.46
CA TYR A 57 -2.38 -11.28 0.37
C TYR A 57 -1.77 -11.34 1.76
N LYS A 58 -1.20 -12.46 2.21
CA LYS A 58 -0.56 -12.56 3.52
C LYS A 58 0.94 -12.75 3.39
N ILE A 59 1.68 -12.04 4.23
CA ILE A 59 3.13 -12.16 4.34
C ILE A 59 3.50 -12.55 5.76
N LYS A 60 4.69 -13.15 5.92
CA LYS A 60 5.28 -13.39 7.25
C LYS A 60 6.00 -12.12 7.70
N TYR A 61 5.50 -11.47 8.76
CA TYR A 61 6.10 -10.24 9.28
C TYR A 61 5.87 -10.11 10.80
N GLY A 62 6.75 -9.37 11.48
CA GLY A 62 6.69 -9.15 12.93
C GLY A 62 7.22 -10.33 13.77
N LYS A 63 7.00 -10.28 15.09
CA LYS A 63 7.27 -11.39 16.02
C LYS A 63 5.96 -11.82 16.66
N GLY A 64 5.58 -13.07 16.47
CA GLY A 64 4.50 -13.71 17.21
C GLY A 64 4.90 -14.07 18.63
N PHE A 65 3.96 -14.61 19.39
CA PHE A 65 4.14 -15.03 20.78
C PHE A 65 5.31 -16.03 20.97
N THR A 66 5.58 -16.85 19.96
CA THR A 66 6.67 -17.84 19.95
C THR A 66 7.99 -17.30 19.39
N GLY A 67 8.08 -16.00 19.13
CA GLY A 67 9.24 -15.34 18.49
C GLY A 67 9.34 -15.52 16.97
N LYS A 68 8.50 -16.38 16.37
CA LYS A 68 8.44 -16.59 14.91
C LYS A 68 7.61 -15.52 14.20
N PRO A 69 7.90 -15.16 12.94
CA PRO A 69 7.05 -14.28 12.15
C PRO A 69 5.63 -14.81 12.00
N VAL A 70 4.65 -13.93 12.12
CA VAL A 70 3.23 -14.26 11.98
C VAL A 70 2.74 -13.87 10.60
N GLU A 71 1.71 -14.56 10.12
CA GLU A 71 1.03 -14.18 8.88
C GLU A 71 0.17 -12.94 9.12
N VAL A 72 0.42 -11.90 8.34
CA VAL A 72 -0.30 -10.63 8.39
C VAL A 72 -0.85 -10.27 7.02
N PRO A 73 -2.07 -9.72 6.93
CA PRO A 73 -2.67 -9.35 5.67
C PRO A 73 -2.12 -8.02 5.14
N LEU A 74 -1.93 -7.94 3.83
CA LEU A 74 -1.76 -6.72 3.07
C LEU A 74 -3.13 -6.08 2.82
N ASN A 75 -3.61 -5.36 3.84
CA ASN A 75 -4.95 -4.81 3.87
C ASN A 75 -5.11 -3.48 3.13
N MET A 76 -4.02 -2.91 2.60
CA MET A 76 -4.04 -1.67 1.84
C MET A 76 -3.37 -1.87 0.48
N HIS A 77 -3.77 -1.07 -0.49
CA HIS A 77 -3.08 -0.97 -1.76
C HIS A 77 -2.99 0.47 -2.25
N LEU A 78 -1.87 0.79 -2.89
CA LEU A 78 -1.69 2.00 -3.68
C LEU A 78 -1.97 1.64 -5.16
N LYS A 79 -2.75 2.47 -5.84
CA LYS A 79 -3.03 2.40 -7.27
C LYS A 79 -2.51 3.66 -7.95
N VAL A 80 -1.67 3.50 -8.98
CA VAL A 80 -1.14 4.62 -9.76
C VAL A 80 -1.20 4.31 -11.25
N GLY A 81 -1.71 5.24 -12.05
CA GLY A 81 -1.89 5.10 -13.49
C GLY A 81 -3.36 4.97 -13.93
N ASN A 82 -3.62 5.29 -15.20
CA ASN A 82 -4.97 5.39 -15.77
C ASN A 82 -5.34 4.23 -16.70
N ASP A 83 -4.36 3.53 -17.28
CA ASP A 83 -4.60 2.45 -18.24
C ASP A 83 -4.36 1.08 -17.60
N ASN A 84 -5.18 0.08 -17.95
CA ASN A 84 -5.04 -1.28 -17.43
C ASN A 84 -3.65 -1.89 -17.66
N GLU A 85 -2.93 -1.46 -18.71
CA GLU A 85 -1.56 -1.91 -19.02
C GLU A 85 -0.49 -1.17 -18.21
N ASN A 86 -0.78 0.02 -17.69
CA ASN A 86 0.16 0.89 -16.96
C ASN A 86 -0.23 1.07 -15.48
N LEU A 87 -1.13 0.23 -14.97
CA LEU A 87 -1.68 0.31 -13.63
C LEU A 87 -0.74 -0.35 -12.61
N LEU A 88 0.05 0.50 -11.95
CA LEU A 88 0.91 0.09 -10.86
C LEU A 88 0.07 -0.15 -9.60
N ARG A 89 0.25 -1.32 -8.98
CA ARG A 89 -0.35 -1.65 -7.68
C ARG A 89 0.70 -2.12 -6.69
N ILE A 90 0.75 -1.47 -5.53
CA ILE A 90 1.61 -1.85 -4.41
C ILE A 90 0.70 -2.24 -3.25
N TYR A 91 0.84 -3.47 -2.77
CA TYR A 91 0.07 -3.97 -1.63
C TYR A 91 0.92 -3.93 -0.38
N PHE A 92 0.38 -3.34 0.67
CA PHE A 92 1.10 -3.03 1.89
C PHE A 92 0.21 -3.09 3.13
N LEU A 93 0.84 -2.99 4.30
CA LEU A 93 0.20 -2.75 5.59
C LEU A 93 0.93 -1.62 6.32
N PHE A 94 0.27 -1.00 7.29
CA PHE A 94 0.90 -0.02 8.19
C PHE A 94 1.22 -0.68 9.54
N ASP A 95 2.51 -0.77 9.87
CA ASP A 95 2.98 -1.20 11.17
C ASP A 95 2.86 -0.03 12.16
N LYS A 96 1.80 -0.02 12.96
CA LYS A 96 1.52 1.05 13.93
C LYS A 96 2.60 1.17 15.01
N VAL A 97 3.23 0.06 15.40
CA VAL A 97 4.24 0.05 16.47
C VAL A 97 5.52 0.68 15.99
N LYS A 98 5.99 0.27 14.81
CA LYS A 98 7.20 0.83 14.19
C LYS A 98 6.95 2.10 13.39
N LYS A 99 5.69 2.50 13.22
CA LYS A 99 5.25 3.68 12.45
C LYS A 99 5.77 3.66 11.02
N LEU A 100 5.70 2.52 10.33
CA LEU A 100 6.22 2.36 8.97
C LEU A 100 5.26 1.61 8.05
N ILE A 101 5.44 1.80 6.75
CA ILE A 101 4.75 1.04 5.71
C ILE A 101 5.55 -0.23 5.42
N VAL A 102 4.89 -1.38 5.46
CA VAL A 102 5.47 -2.68 5.08
C VAL A 102 4.89 -3.08 3.75
N VAL A 103 5.72 -3.07 2.71
CA VAL A 103 5.34 -3.50 1.37
C VAL A 103 5.52 -5.01 1.24
N GLY A 104 4.46 -5.71 0.85
CA GLY A 104 4.50 -7.17 0.63
C GLY A 104 4.40 -7.58 -0.84
N SER A 105 3.96 -6.67 -1.73
CA SER A 105 3.91 -6.92 -3.16
C SER A 105 4.28 -5.66 -3.94
N LEU A 106 5.25 -5.78 -4.85
CA LEU A 106 5.82 -4.72 -5.69
C LEU A 106 5.65 -5.09 -7.17
N PRO A 107 5.47 -4.05 -8.01
CA PRO A 107 4.23 -3.79 -8.73
C PRO A 107 3.63 -5.07 -9.34
N LYS A 108 2.53 -5.55 -8.75
CA LYS A 108 1.79 -6.73 -9.22
C LYS A 108 0.32 -6.54 -8.90
N HIS A 109 -0.55 -6.76 -9.88
CA HIS A 109 -1.97 -6.88 -9.61
C HIS A 109 -2.24 -8.23 -8.93
N LEU A 110 -2.67 -8.21 -7.66
CA LEU A 110 -3.06 -9.43 -6.95
C LEU A 110 -4.46 -9.89 -7.38
N PRO A 111 -4.77 -11.20 -7.33
CA PRO A 111 -6.09 -11.70 -7.70
C PRO A 111 -7.21 -11.03 -6.90
N THR A 112 -8.30 -10.66 -7.57
CA THR A 112 -9.48 -10.05 -6.94
C THR A 112 -10.72 -10.86 -7.26
N ILE A 113 -11.68 -10.89 -6.34
CA ILE A 113 -13.01 -11.44 -6.63
C ILE A 113 -13.74 -10.45 -7.55
N LEU A 114 -14.16 -10.91 -8.72
CA LEU A 114 -15.16 -10.22 -9.53
C LEU A 114 -16.52 -10.55 -8.92
N TYR A 115 -17.25 -9.55 -8.46
CA TYR A 115 -18.68 -9.72 -8.17
C TYR A 115 -19.38 -10.01 -9.50
N LYS A 116 -19.90 -11.23 -9.65
CA LYS A 116 -20.86 -11.59 -10.70
C LYS A 116 -22.26 -11.44 -10.12
#